data_AF-A0AB33L4F7-F1
#
_entry.id   AF-A0AB33L4F7-F1
#
_cell.length_a   1.000
_cell.length_b   1.000
_cell.length_c   1.000
_cell.angle_alpha   90.00
_cell.angle_beta   90.00
_cell.angle_gamma   90.00
#
_symmetry.space_group_name_H-M   'P 1'
#
loop_
_entity.id
_entity.type
_entity.pdbx_description
1 polymer ?
#
loop_
_entity_poly.entity_id
_entity_poly.type
_entity_poly.pdbx_seq_one_letter_code
_entity_poly.pdbx_strand_id
1 'polypeptide(L)'
;MINNNIKNDSGLLVLAIRLVIGWTYFSAFWRRTILANKLDPEVAGYIGEKFNHFLPNALGIKPLIQYLVENPDILWLNMVIFTIIEGIVGLFIIFGLFTRIMSIGVFGLAMGILLGSGWIGTTCLDEWQIGVLGIATGYVLFLTGSGKYSIDNYFIKNNFSFTKKKWFAWLGSGVIPIKNHIFPKFVLIGSLAILGMTLFTNQVFHGGVWGTLHNKSVKPKLEITEGKISNDILSFDLFRTEGVDVYGSWVISVELSNQQNNTVIQYSQKDLASLTNENILNYYVAKIKPGKHSLVVPLGAKAKMIFKNQVFSNLSKGTYTLKITDISGAFWTHQITK
;
A
#
# COMPACT_ATOMS: atom_id res chain seq x y z
N MET A 1 31.36 -19.66 44.45
CA MET A 1 30.94 -19.87 43.05
C MET A 1 29.94 -18.79 42.69
N ILE A 2 30.33 -17.80 41.89
CA ILE A 2 29.37 -16.85 41.33
C ILE A 2 28.59 -17.64 40.29
N ASN A 3 27.34 -17.97 40.62
CA ASN A 3 26.44 -18.62 39.69
C ASN A 3 26.08 -17.57 38.64
N ASN A 4 26.93 -17.41 37.61
CA ASN A 4 26.69 -16.59 36.44
C ASN A 4 25.61 -17.26 35.56
N ASN A 5 24.45 -17.51 36.14
CA ASN A 5 23.26 -17.82 35.38
C ASN A 5 22.89 -16.51 34.67
N ILE A 6 23.20 -16.44 33.37
CA ILE A 6 22.67 -15.40 32.49
C ILE A 6 21.16 -15.44 32.68
N LYS A 7 20.62 -14.43 33.36
CA LYS A 7 19.18 -14.29 33.52
C LYS A 7 18.60 -14.11 32.12
N ASN A 8 17.70 -15.00 31.72
CA ASN A 8 16.92 -14.92 30.48
C ASN A 8 15.98 -13.71 30.53
N ASP A 9 16.53 -12.49 30.50
CA ASP A 9 15.77 -11.26 30.31
C ASP A 9 15.36 -11.20 28.84
N SER A 10 14.18 -11.78 28.55
CA SER A 10 13.62 -11.82 27.20
C SER A 10 13.50 -10.43 26.57
N GLY A 11 13.25 -9.40 27.38
CA GLY A 11 13.19 -8.00 26.92
C GLY A 11 14.55 -7.44 26.53
N LEU A 12 15.64 -7.94 27.13
CA LEU A 12 17.01 -7.60 26.74
C LEU A 12 17.43 -8.33 25.46
N LEU A 13 17.03 -9.60 25.30
CA LEU A 13 17.33 -10.40 24.11
C LEU A 13 16.72 -9.83 22.83
N VAL A 14 15.58 -9.15 22.93
CA VAL A 14 14.91 -8.48 21.79
C VAL A 14 15.35 -7.04 21.58
N LEU A 15 16.37 -6.54 22.28
CA LEU A 15 16.79 -5.13 22.18
C LEU A 15 17.14 -4.74 20.74
N ALA A 16 17.87 -5.60 20.01
CA ALA A 16 18.23 -5.34 18.62
C ALA A 16 16.99 -5.17 17.73
N ILE A 17 16.02 -6.08 17.87
CA ILE A 17 14.73 -6.02 17.18
C ILE A 17 14.03 -4.70 17.50
N ARG A 18 13.98 -4.33 18.79
CA ARG A 18 13.34 -3.10 19.26
C ARG A 18 13.97 -1.85 18.62
N LEU A 19 15.30 -1.74 18.63
CA LEU A 19 15.99 -0.58 18.07
C LEU A 19 15.80 -0.48 16.55
N VAL A 20 15.94 -1.60 15.83
CA VAL A 20 15.82 -1.63 14.37
C VAL A 20 14.39 -1.33 13.93
N ILE A 21 13.38 -2.02 14.48
CA ILE A 21 11.99 -1.77 14.08
C ILE A 21 11.56 -0.35 14.45
N GLY A 22 11.98 0.15 15.61
CA GLY A 22 11.70 1.52 16.01
C GLY A 22 12.31 2.54 15.04
N TRP A 23 13.54 2.31 14.57
CA TRP A 23 14.16 3.13 13.53
C TRP A 23 13.43 3.04 12.19
N THR A 24 12.96 1.87 11.77
CA THR A 24 12.24 1.75 10.49
C THR A 24 11.02 2.67 10.43
N TYR A 25 10.22 2.74 11.50
CA TYR A 25 9.08 3.66 11.58
C TYR A 25 9.50 5.11 11.82
N PHE A 26 10.41 5.38 12.76
CA PHE A 26 10.86 6.75 13.02
C PHE A 26 11.53 7.39 11.80
N SER A 27 12.29 6.62 11.03
CA SER A 27 12.93 7.08 9.80
C SER A 27 11.93 7.47 8.73
N ALA A 28 10.71 6.92 8.74
CA ALA A 28 9.64 7.34 7.84
C ALA A 28 9.19 8.76 8.17
N PHE A 29 8.95 9.08 9.44
CA PHE A 29 8.73 10.44 9.92
C PHE A 29 9.88 11.37 9.54
N TRP A 30 11.10 11.00 9.92
CA TRP A 30 12.30 11.83 9.72
C TRP A 30 12.54 12.17 8.24
N ARG A 31 12.39 11.18 7.35
CA ARG A 31 12.57 11.39 5.90
C ARG A 31 11.51 12.30 5.29
N ARG A 32 10.28 12.27 5.79
CA ARG A 32 9.14 12.99 5.21
C ARG A 32 8.97 14.42 5.74
N THR A 33 9.59 14.73 6.88
CA THR A 33 9.47 16.05 7.53
C THR A 33 10.79 16.82 7.53
N ILE A 34 11.92 16.15 7.77
CA ILE A 34 13.22 16.83 7.93
C ILE A 34 14.07 16.74 6.65
N LEU A 35 14.19 15.53 6.06
CA LEU A 35 15.11 15.34 4.93
C LEU A 35 14.50 15.71 3.57
N ALA A 36 13.19 15.59 3.43
CA ALA A 36 12.48 15.94 2.21
C ALA A 36 11.05 16.39 2.54
N ASN A 37 10.51 17.32 1.76
CA ASN A 37 9.12 17.74 1.88
C ASN A 37 8.20 16.76 1.11
N LYS A 38 7.86 15.64 1.74
CA LYS A 38 7.05 14.55 1.13
C LYS A 38 5.57 14.57 1.52
N LEU A 39 5.19 15.52 2.37
CA LEU A 39 3.81 15.73 2.80
C LEU A 39 3.10 16.82 2.00
N ASP A 40 3.81 17.59 1.20
CA ASP A 40 3.24 18.62 0.34
C ASP A 40 2.62 17.99 -0.92
N PRO A 41 1.29 18.12 -1.15
CA PRO A 41 0.62 17.60 -2.34
C PRO A 41 1.11 18.19 -3.66
N GLU A 42 1.68 19.41 -3.63
CA GLU A 42 2.11 20.13 -4.83
C GLU A 42 3.52 19.73 -5.28
N VAL A 43 4.25 19.00 -4.43
CA VAL A 43 5.64 18.61 -4.69
C VAL A 43 5.71 17.19 -5.25
N ALA A 44 6.62 16.99 -6.21
CA ALA A 44 6.88 15.69 -6.80
C ALA A 44 7.23 14.62 -5.76
N GLY A 45 6.48 13.51 -5.82
CA GLY A 45 6.63 12.39 -4.90
C GLY A 45 5.98 12.65 -3.55
N TYR A 46 4.91 13.43 -3.51
CA TYR A 46 3.92 13.45 -2.44
C TYR A 46 3.52 12.02 -2.07
N ILE A 47 3.56 11.69 -0.78
CA ILE A 47 3.33 10.30 -0.35
C ILE A 47 1.90 9.82 -0.55
N GLY A 48 0.92 10.73 -0.59
CA GLY A 48 -0.48 10.35 -0.84
C GLY A 48 -0.68 9.70 -2.21
N GLU A 49 0.14 10.03 -3.22
CA GLU A 49 0.09 9.36 -4.52
C GLU A 49 0.37 7.85 -4.41
N LYS A 50 1.12 7.40 -3.40
CA LYS A 50 1.36 5.97 -3.19
C LYS A 50 0.10 5.21 -2.82
N PHE A 51 -0.92 5.86 -2.26
CA PHE A 51 -2.19 5.20 -1.96
C PHE A 51 -2.93 4.79 -3.23
N ASN A 52 -2.73 5.50 -4.35
CA ASN A 52 -3.20 5.01 -5.65
C ASN A 52 -2.54 3.68 -6.00
N HIS A 53 -1.23 3.54 -5.75
CA HIS A 53 -0.52 2.30 -6.05
C HIS A 53 -1.05 1.12 -5.22
N PHE A 54 -1.53 1.36 -4.00
CA PHE A 54 -2.06 0.31 -3.13
C PHE A 54 -3.44 -0.17 -3.59
N LEU A 55 -4.26 0.72 -4.15
CA LEU A 55 -5.68 0.50 -4.44
C LEU A 55 -6.02 -0.78 -5.25
N PRO A 56 -5.32 -1.10 -6.37
CA PRO A 56 -5.78 -2.16 -7.28
C PRO A 56 -5.96 -3.52 -6.62
N ASN A 57 -4.95 -3.97 -5.87
CA ASN A 57 -4.87 -5.31 -5.28
C ASN A 57 -4.81 -5.28 -3.73
N ALA A 58 -5.22 -4.18 -3.09
CA ALA A 58 -5.34 -4.12 -1.64
C ALA A 58 -6.31 -5.19 -1.11
N LEU A 59 -5.94 -5.82 0.01
CA LEU A 59 -6.67 -6.91 0.64
C LEU A 59 -7.50 -6.38 1.81
N GLY A 60 -8.83 -6.48 1.72
CA GLY A 60 -9.76 -6.12 2.81
C GLY A 60 -9.92 -4.61 3.09
N ILE A 61 -8.98 -3.76 2.68
CA ILE A 61 -9.00 -2.30 2.93
C ILE A 61 -9.20 -1.45 1.66
N LYS A 62 -9.54 -2.08 0.53
CA LYS A 62 -9.71 -1.40 -0.76
C LYS A 62 -10.74 -0.25 -0.73
N PRO A 63 -11.94 -0.38 -0.14
CA PRO A 63 -12.91 0.72 -0.09
C PRO A 63 -12.40 1.94 0.69
N LEU A 64 -11.64 1.72 1.77
CA LEU A 64 -11.04 2.79 2.56
C LEU A 64 -9.98 3.54 1.74
N ILE A 65 -9.10 2.81 1.05
CA ILE A 65 -8.08 3.42 0.19
C ILE A 65 -8.76 4.20 -0.95
N GLN A 66 -9.81 3.64 -1.55
CA GLN A 66 -10.57 4.31 -2.61
C GLN A 66 -11.13 5.64 -2.12
N TYR A 67 -11.80 5.64 -0.97
CA TYR A 67 -12.33 6.86 -0.37
C TYR A 67 -11.25 7.92 -0.15
N LEU A 68 -10.07 7.53 0.32
CA LEU A 68 -8.95 8.46 0.51
C LEU A 68 -8.47 9.05 -0.82
N VAL A 69 -8.24 8.24 -1.85
CA VAL A 69 -7.72 8.74 -3.14
C VAL A 69 -8.75 9.55 -3.93
N GLU A 70 -10.04 9.41 -3.62
CA GLU A 70 -11.13 10.25 -4.15
C GLU A 70 -11.27 11.58 -3.38
N ASN A 71 -10.75 11.68 -2.15
CA ASN A 71 -10.85 12.85 -1.28
C ASN A 71 -9.46 13.36 -0.85
N PRO A 72 -8.78 14.18 -1.69
CA PRO A 72 -7.39 14.59 -1.47
C PRO A 72 -7.11 15.26 -0.12
N ASP A 73 -8.01 16.12 0.36
CA ASP A 73 -7.84 16.82 1.64
C ASP A 73 -7.85 15.85 2.83
N ILE A 74 -8.74 14.85 2.78
CA ILE A 74 -8.83 13.80 3.79
C ILE A 74 -7.60 12.91 3.72
N LEU A 75 -7.16 12.53 2.51
CA LEU A 75 -5.93 11.78 2.32
C LEU A 75 -4.73 12.51 2.93
N TRP A 76 -4.59 13.80 2.66
CA TRP A 76 -3.50 14.61 3.21
C TRP A 76 -3.49 14.62 4.73
N LEU A 77 -4.65 14.88 5.36
CA LEU A 77 -4.77 14.85 6.81
C LEU A 77 -4.38 13.49 7.38
N ASN A 78 -4.84 12.40 6.74
CA ASN A 78 -4.46 11.05 7.14
C ASN A 78 -2.95 10.81 6.98
N MET A 79 -2.32 11.32 5.92
CA MET A 79 -0.87 11.17 5.72
C MET A 79 -0.06 11.87 6.80
N VAL A 80 -0.49 13.06 7.23
CA VAL A 80 0.12 13.78 8.36
C VAL A 80 -0.04 12.97 9.64
N ILE A 81 -1.27 12.51 9.95
CA ILE A 81 -1.55 11.71 11.15
C ILE A 81 -0.73 10.42 11.16
N PHE A 82 -0.71 9.65 10.06
CA PHE A 82 0.09 8.43 9.96
C PHE A 82 1.57 8.70 10.16
N THR A 83 2.10 9.77 9.56
CA THR A 83 3.51 10.13 9.71
C THR A 83 3.86 10.48 11.15
N ILE A 84 2.98 11.21 11.86
CA ILE A 84 3.15 11.50 13.30
C ILE A 84 3.10 10.21 14.12
N ILE A 85 2.14 9.32 13.86
CA ILE A 85 2.02 8.03 14.56
C ILE A 85 3.28 7.18 14.35
N GLU A 86 3.78 7.05 13.12
CA GLU A 86 5.04 6.35 12.82
C GLU A 86 6.22 6.95 13.59
N GLY A 87 6.30 8.28 13.68
CA GLY A 87 7.31 8.99 14.45
C GLY A 87 7.24 8.68 15.95
N ILE A 88 6.04 8.79 16.56
CA ILE A 88 5.83 8.53 17.99
C ILE A 88 6.10 7.06 18.31
N VAL A 89 5.48 6.14 17.58
CA VAL A 89 5.63 4.69 17.79
C VAL A 89 7.09 4.29 17.61
N GLY A 90 7.74 4.74 16.54
CA GLY A 90 9.13 4.43 16.27
C GLY A 90 10.07 4.92 17.37
N LEU A 91 9.93 6.19 17.77
CA LEU A 91 10.78 6.80 18.80
C LEU A 91 10.56 6.16 20.17
N PHE A 92 9.31 5.91 20.56
CA PHE A 92 9.00 5.32 21.86
C PHE A 92 9.43 3.86 21.94
N ILE A 93 9.34 3.11 20.83
CA ILE A 93 9.92 1.77 20.74
C ILE A 93 11.44 1.82 20.92
N ILE A 94 12.16 2.72 20.25
CA ILE A 94 13.63 2.86 20.42
C ILE A 94 13.98 3.02 21.90
N PHE A 95 13.33 3.96 22.58
CA PHE A 95 13.57 4.23 24.00
C PHE A 95 13.00 3.17 24.95
N GLY A 96 12.11 2.29 24.47
CA GLY A 96 11.38 1.35 25.31
C GLY A 96 10.47 2.07 26.31
N LEU A 97 9.70 3.03 25.82
CA LEU A 97 8.68 3.76 26.56
C LEU A 97 7.30 3.23 26.18
N PHE A 98 6.55 2.78 27.16
CA PHE A 98 5.25 2.13 26.98
C PHE A 98 5.30 1.01 25.91
N THR A 99 6.27 0.12 26.07
CA THR A 99 6.71 -0.78 24.98
C THR A 99 5.58 -1.66 24.44
N ARG A 100 4.65 -2.14 25.27
CA ARG A 100 3.57 -3.03 24.81
C ARG A 100 2.53 -2.31 23.97
N ILE A 101 2.06 -1.14 24.39
CA ILE A 101 1.11 -0.36 23.57
C ILE A 101 1.76 0.13 22.28
N MET A 102 3.04 0.50 22.32
CA MET A 102 3.77 0.85 21.11
C MET A 102 3.98 -0.35 20.18
N SER A 103 4.10 -1.56 20.74
CA SER A 103 4.17 -2.80 19.96
C SER A 103 2.85 -3.12 19.26
N ILE A 104 1.71 -2.76 19.85
CA ILE A 104 0.40 -2.78 19.17
C ILE A 104 0.41 -1.76 18.01
N GLY A 105 1.00 -0.58 18.22
CA GLY A 105 1.23 0.40 17.15
C GLY A 105 2.06 -0.17 15.99
N VAL A 106 3.19 -0.80 16.29
CA VAL A 106 4.03 -1.51 15.30
C VAL A 106 3.22 -2.56 14.54
N PHE A 107 2.47 -3.39 15.27
CA PHE A 107 1.61 -4.42 14.67
C PHE A 107 0.58 -3.80 13.71
N GLY A 108 -0.11 -2.73 14.12
CA GLY A 108 -1.11 -2.05 13.31
C GLY A 108 -0.53 -1.38 12.06
N LEU A 109 0.62 -0.70 12.20
CA LEU A 109 1.33 -0.09 11.07
C LEU A 109 1.79 -1.16 10.06
N ALA A 110 2.39 -2.25 10.55
CA ALA A 110 2.82 -3.37 9.71
C ALA A 110 1.62 -4.05 9.01
N MET A 111 0.50 -4.22 9.71
CA MET A 111 -0.74 -4.75 9.14
C MET A 111 -1.28 -3.85 8.02
N GLY A 112 -1.28 -2.53 8.21
CA GLY A 112 -1.71 -1.58 7.19
C GLY A 112 -0.88 -1.68 5.92
N ILE A 113 0.46 -1.77 6.06
CA ILE A 113 1.38 -1.99 4.93
C ILE A 113 1.09 -3.33 4.25
N LEU A 114 0.97 -4.42 5.02
CA LEU A 114 0.72 -5.76 4.47
C LEU A 114 -0.58 -5.81 3.64
N LEU A 115 -1.67 -5.26 4.18
CA LEU A 115 -2.98 -5.30 3.55
C LEU A 115 -3.09 -4.34 2.35
N GLY A 116 -2.40 -3.20 2.38
CA GLY A 116 -2.44 -2.22 1.29
C GLY A 116 -1.45 -2.54 0.17
N SER A 117 -0.20 -2.76 0.52
CA SER A 117 0.93 -2.81 -0.41
C SER A 117 1.66 -4.15 -0.43
N GLY A 118 1.22 -5.18 0.29
CA GLY A 118 1.91 -6.49 0.33
C GLY A 118 2.00 -7.22 -1.01
N TRP A 119 1.29 -6.77 -2.04
CA TRP A 119 1.42 -7.28 -3.40
C TRP A 119 2.48 -6.55 -4.24
N ILE A 120 2.97 -5.41 -3.75
CA ILE A 120 3.97 -4.59 -4.44
C ILE A 120 5.35 -5.19 -4.25
N GLY A 121 6.16 -5.15 -5.31
CA GLY A 121 7.51 -5.69 -5.31
C GLY A 121 7.99 -6.09 -6.70
N THR A 122 8.63 -5.18 -7.43
CA THR A 122 9.05 -5.43 -8.82
C THR A 122 10.19 -6.44 -8.93
N THR A 123 11.09 -6.45 -7.95
CA THR A 123 12.26 -7.34 -7.89
C THR A 123 12.26 -8.24 -6.65
N CYS A 124 11.74 -7.74 -5.53
CA CYS A 124 11.75 -8.41 -4.22
C CYS A 124 10.38 -8.27 -3.57
N LEU A 125 10.07 -9.14 -2.59
CA LEU A 125 8.82 -9.11 -1.83
C LEU A 125 8.86 -8.08 -0.68
N ASP A 126 9.34 -6.88 -0.98
CA ASP A 126 9.78 -5.92 0.04
C ASP A 126 8.66 -5.51 0.98
N GLU A 127 7.54 -5.00 0.45
CA GLU A 127 6.40 -4.56 1.25
C GLU A 127 5.75 -5.72 2.04
N TRP A 128 5.68 -6.90 1.43
CA TRP A 128 5.17 -8.09 2.10
C TRP A 128 6.06 -8.51 3.27
N GLN A 129 7.38 -8.58 3.06
CA GLN A 129 8.37 -8.93 4.08
C GLN A 129 8.34 -7.93 5.24
N ILE A 130 8.29 -6.63 4.94
CA ILE A 130 8.14 -5.57 5.95
C ILE A 130 6.87 -5.80 6.78
N GLY A 131 5.74 -6.08 6.12
CA GLY A 131 4.46 -6.34 6.76
C GLY A 131 4.50 -7.55 7.71
N VAL A 132 4.86 -8.73 7.22
CA VAL A 132 4.83 -9.96 8.03
C VAL A 132 5.88 -9.96 9.15
N LEU A 133 7.09 -9.45 8.89
CA LEU A 133 8.14 -9.35 9.91
C LEU A 133 7.81 -8.27 10.95
N GLY A 134 7.19 -7.17 10.54
CA GLY A 134 6.72 -6.11 11.44
C GLY A 134 5.63 -6.61 12.39
N ILE A 135 4.67 -7.39 11.89
CA ILE A 135 3.62 -8.04 12.70
C ILE A 135 4.24 -9.01 13.71
N ALA A 136 5.13 -9.90 13.26
CA ALA A 136 5.82 -10.84 14.13
C ALA A 136 6.65 -10.12 15.20
N THR A 137 7.33 -9.04 14.81
CA THR A 137 8.11 -8.19 15.71
C THR A 137 7.25 -7.51 16.76
N GLY A 138 6.14 -6.88 16.35
CA GLY A 138 5.19 -6.27 17.29
C GLY A 138 4.63 -7.29 18.28
N TYR A 139 4.32 -8.50 17.82
CA TYR A 139 3.87 -9.57 18.70
C TYR A 139 4.92 -9.98 19.74
N VAL A 140 6.16 -10.19 19.30
CA VAL A 140 7.27 -10.55 20.20
C VAL A 140 7.53 -9.45 21.21
N LEU A 141 7.62 -8.19 20.79
CA LEU A 141 7.86 -7.05 21.67
C LEU A 141 6.72 -6.84 22.68
N PHE A 142 5.47 -7.12 22.28
CA PHE A 142 4.34 -7.10 23.21
C PHE A 142 4.48 -8.15 24.32
N LEU A 143 4.90 -9.37 23.96
CA LEU A 143 5.07 -10.46 24.93
C LEU A 143 6.23 -10.19 25.89
N THR A 144 7.38 -9.78 25.35
CA THR A 144 8.62 -9.61 26.14
C THR A 144 8.68 -8.30 26.90
N GLY A 145 7.99 -7.25 26.43
CA GLY A 145 8.16 -5.88 26.91
C GLY A 145 9.59 -5.38 26.66
N SER A 146 10.00 -4.35 27.39
CA SER A 146 11.37 -3.87 27.35
C SER A 146 12.21 -4.38 28.51
N GLY A 147 13.46 -4.78 28.20
CA GLY A 147 14.44 -5.21 29.19
C GLY A 147 15.24 -4.05 29.80
N LYS A 148 16.43 -4.39 30.31
CA LYS A 148 17.34 -3.49 31.05
C LYS A 148 17.51 -2.07 30.47
N TYR A 149 17.76 -1.97 29.16
CA TYR A 149 17.98 -0.70 28.48
C TYR A 149 16.65 -0.13 27.98
N SER A 150 15.85 0.46 28.87
CA SER A 150 14.58 1.10 28.51
C SER A 150 14.10 2.10 29.55
N ILE A 151 13.29 3.05 29.11
CA ILE A 151 12.63 4.02 30.00
C ILE A 151 11.61 3.30 30.90
N ASP A 152 10.87 2.30 30.40
CA ASP A 152 9.96 1.53 31.25
C ASP A 152 10.71 0.85 32.41
N ASN A 153 11.89 0.26 32.15
CA ASN A 153 12.71 -0.35 33.21
C ASN A 153 13.27 0.71 34.18
N TYR A 154 13.61 1.91 33.68
CA TYR A 154 13.97 3.04 34.54
C TYR A 154 12.80 3.43 35.47
N PHE A 155 11.57 3.49 34.97
CA PHE A 155 10.40 3.78 35.79
C PHE A 155 10.13 2.71 36.85
N ILE A 156 10.30 1.43 36.48
CA ILE A 156 10.12 0.31 37.41
C ILE A 156 11.20 0.38 38.51
N LYS A 157 12.46 0.58 38.14
CA LYS A 157 13.59 0.61 39.10
C LYS A 157 13.48 1.75 40.10
N ASN A 158 12.98 2.91 39.68
CA ASN A 158 12.79 4.08 40.55
C ASN A 158 11.46 4.07 41.31
N ASN A 159 10.69 2.97 41.27
CA ASN A 159 9.48 2.78 42.06
C ASN A 159 8.40 3.86 41.89
N PHE A 160 8.27 4.44 40.69
CA PHE A 160 7.21 5.41 40.41
C PHE A 160 5.82 4.82 40.69
N SER A 161 4.90 5.63 41.22
CA SER A 161 3.59 5.16 41.71
C SER A 161 2.72 4.50 40.63
N PHE A 162 2.85 4.93 39.37
CA PHE A 162 2.09 4.40 38.25
C PHE A 162 2.56 3.02 37.78
N THR A 163 3.82 2.64 37.99
CA THR A 163 4.35 1.33 37.54
C THR A 163 3.79 0.16 38.33
N LYS A 164 3.26 0.43 39.53
CA LYS A 164 2.56 -0.55 40.39
C LYS A 164 1.11 -0.78 39.96
N LYS A 165 0.57 0.02 39.05
CA LYS A 165 -0.83 -0.09 38.59
C LYS A 165 -0.94 -1.23 37.57
N LYS A 166 -2.06 -1.96 37.61
CA LYS A 166 -2.32 -3.10 36.69
C LYS A 166 -2.29 -2.69 35.21
N TRP A 167 -2.71 -1.46 34.89
CA TRP A 167 -2.70 -0.97 33.51
C TRP A 167 -1.27 -0.84 32.96
N PHE A 168 -0.28 -0.49 33.80
CA PHE A 168 1.10 -0.33 33.34
C PHE A 168 1.69 -1.67 32.91
N ALA A 169 1.31 -2.77 33.56
CA ALA A 169 1.71 -4.10 33.14
C ALA A 169 1.18 -4.48 31.74
N TRP A 170 0.06 -3.90 31.29
CA TRP A 170 -0.48 -4.11 29.95
C TRP A 170 0.06 -3.13 28.90
N LEU A 171 0.32 -1.87 29.28
CA LEU A 171 0.74 -0.82 28.33
C LEU A 171 2.26 -0.64 28.27
N GLY A 172 2.93 -0.70 29.41
CA GLY A 172 4.39 -0.59 29.53
C GLY A 172 5.05 -1.95 29.59
N SER A 173 6.03 -2.09 30.47
CA SER A 173 6.83 -3.31 30.61
C SER A 173 6.74 -3.87 32.03
N GLY A 174 7.23 -5.09 32.21
CA GLY A 174 7.13 -5.83 33.47
C GLY A 174 6.36 -7.14 33.35
N VAL A 175 6.01 -7.75 34.48
CA VAL A 175 5.34 -9.06 34.50
C VAL A 175 3.96 -8.94 33.88
N ILE A 176 3.75 -9.63 32.75
CA ILE A 176 2.47 -9.64 32.07
C ILE A 176 1.44 -10.36 32.96
N PRO A 177 0.23 -9.81 33.19
CA PRO A 177 -0.74 -10.39 34.11
C PRO A 177 -1.52 -11.55 33.46
N ILE A 178 -0.81 -12.50 32.85
CA ILE A 178 -1.35 -13.72 32.24
C ILE A 178 -0.92 -14.91 33.11
N LYS A 179 -1.85 -15.85 33.34
CA LYS A 179 -1.57 -17.05 34.13
C LYS A 179 -0.53 -17.93 33.41
N ASN A 180 0.42 -18.50 34.16
CA ASN A 180 1.53 -19.29 33.62
C ASN A 180 1.09 -20.47 32.73
N HIS A 181 -0.06 -21.10 33.00
CA HIS A 181 -0.56 -22.21 32.16
C HIS A 181 -1.26 -21.73 30.86
N ILE A 182 -1.68 -20.47 30.79
CA ILE A 182 -2.30 -19.86 29.61
C ILE A 182 -1.24 -19.24 28.70
N PHE A 183 -0.16 -18.69 29.28
CA PHE A 183 0.84 -17.95 28.54
C PHE A 183 1.45 -18.74 27.37
N PRO A 184 1.93 -20.00 27.51
CA PRO A 184 2.44 -20.78 26.37
C PRO A 184 1.39 -21.01 25.27
N LYS A 185 0.12 -21.21 25.64
CA LYS A 185 -0.98 -21.38 24.68
C LYS A 185 -1.23 -20.09 23.92
N PHE A 186 -1.22 -18.95 24.61
CA PHE A 186 -1.37 -17.63 23.99
C PHE A 186 -0.24 -17.37 22.98
N VAL A 187 1.02 -17.66 23.37
CA VAL A 187 2.19 -17.56 22.49
C VAL A 187 2.02 -18.45 21.25
N LEU A 188 1.67 -19.72 21.44
CA LEU A 188 1.51 -20.67 20.34
C LEU A 188 0.40 -20.25 19.37
N ILE A 189 -0.78 -19.87 19.89
CA ILE A 189 -1.91 -19.45 19.06
C ILE A 189 -1.56 -18.20 18.25
N GLY A 190 -0.94 -17.20 18.89
CA GLY A 190 -0.51 -15.99 18.19
C GLY A 190 0.54 -16.27 17.12
N SER A 191 1.55 -17.09 17.43
CA SER A 191 2.57 -17.50 16.45
C SER A 191 1.98 -18.27 15.26
N LEU A 192 1.05 -19.20 15.50
CA LEU A 192 0.38 -19.94 14.44
C LEU A 192 -0.53 -19.05 13.60
N ALA A 193 -1.22 -18.09 14.22
CA ALA A 193 -2.04 -17.11 13.50
C ALA A 193 -1.19 -16.21 12.58
N ILE A 194 -0.04 -15.73 13.08
CA ILE A 194 0.90 -14.93 12.28
C ILE A 194 1.48 -15.77 11.14
N LEU A 195 1.88 -17.02 11.40
CA LEU A 195 2.34 -17.93 10.35
C LEU A 195 1.25 -18.18 9.30
N GLY A 196 0.03 -18.46 9.73
CA GLY A 196 -1.12 -18.66 8.85
C GLY A 196 -1.39 -17.44 7.97
N MET A 197 -1.34 -16.24 8.54
CA MET A 197 -1.48 -14.98 7.80
C MET A 197 -0.34 -14.77 6.81
N THR A 198 0.91 -15.06 7.20
CA THR A 198 2.08 -14.99 6.31
C THR A 198 1.89 -15.90 5.10
N LEU A 199 1.56 -17.19 5.33
CA LEU A 199 1.33 -18.14 4.25
C LEU A 199 0.14 -17.74 3.36
N PHE A 200 -0.96 -17.32 3.98
CA PHE A 200 -2.15 -16.86 3.27
C PHE A 200 -1.86 -15.65 2.37
N THR A 201 -1.23 -14.61 2.90
CA THR A 201 -0.91 -13.40 2.13
C THR A 201 0.13 -13.67 1.05
N ASN A 202 1.12 -14.54 1.30
CA ASN A 202 2.07 -14.97 0.26
C ASN A 202 1.35 -15.67 -0.91
N GLN A 203 0.37 -16.52 -0.60
CA GLN A 203 -0.44 -17.19 -1.62
C GLN A 203 -1.31 -16.20 -2.39
N VAL A 204 -2.00 -15.30 -1.69
CA VAL A 204 -2.94 -14.33 -2.28
C VAL A 204 -2.21 -13.32 -3.18
N PHE A 205 -1.05 -12.83 -2.76
CA PHE A 205 -0.35 -11.77 -3.47
C PHE A 205 0.58 -12.28 -4.57
N HIS A 206 1.21 -13.44 -4.37
CA HIS A 206 2.32 -13.90 -5.22
C HIS A 206 2.13 -15.33 -5.74
N GLY A 207 1.15 -16.09 -5.23
CA GLY A 207 1.04 -17.52 -5.51
C GLY A 207 2.23 -18.31 -4.94
N GLY A 208 2.83 -17.80 -3.86
CA GLY A 208 4.13 -18.26 -3.37
C GLY A 208 4.13 -19.54 -2.52
N VAL A 209 2.98 -20.19 -2.32
CA VAL A 209 2.89 -21.46 -1.56
C VAL A 209 2.55 -22.63 -2.48
N TRP A 210 1.56 -22.48 -3.35
CA TRP A 210 1.16 -23.49 -4.32
C TRP A 210 0.64 -22.87 -5.62
N GLY A 211 0.73 -23.62 -6.72
CA GLY A 211 0.27 -23.19 -8.05
C GLY A 211 1.32 -22.37 -8.80
N THR A 212 0.86 -21.48 -9.68
CA THR A 212 1.75 -20.66 -10.52
C THR A 212 2.14 -19.38 -9.82
N LEU A 213 3.44 -19.17 -9.69
CA LEU A 213 3.99 -17.91 -9.21
C LEU A 213 3.61 -16.77 -10.17
N HIS A 214 3.22 -15.63 -9.60
CA HIS A 214 2.89 -14.44 -10.37
C HIS A 214 3.41 -13.18 -9.67
N ASN A 215 3.71 -12.15 -10.45
CA ASN A 215 4.12 -10.85 -9.94
C ASN A 215 3.36 -9.74 -10.68
N LYS A 216 2.37 -9.19 -9.99
CA LYS A 216 1.50 -8.12 -10.52
C LYS A 216 2.20 -6.76 -10.59
N SER A 217 3.41 -6.62 -10.05
CA SER A 217 4.16 -5.36 -10.09
C SER A 217 5.11 -5.26 -11.29
N VAL A 218 5.22 -6.27 -12.16
CA VAL A 218 6.19 -6.23 -13.27
C VAL A 218 5.60 -5.65 -14.55
N LYS A 219 4.48 -6.19 -15.02
CA LYS A 219 3.90 -5.82 -16.33
C LYS A 219 2.68 -4.94 -16.16
N PRO A 220 2.54 -3.85 -16.94
CA PRO A 220 1.34 -3.02 -16.87
C PRO A 220 0.11 -3.84 -17.27
N LYS A 221 -1.02 -3.52 -16.65
CA LYS A 221 -2.34 -4.00 -17.07
C LYS A 221 -3.34 -2.86 -16.98
N LEU A 222 -4.04 -2.63 -18.07
CA LEU A 222 -5.11 -1.65 -18.15
C LEU A 222 -6.46 -2.37 -18.20
N GLU A 223 -7.41 -1.83 -17.46
CA GLU A 223 -8.80 -2.23 -17.47
C GLU A 223 -9.62 -1.10 -18.09
N ILE A 224 -10.46 -1.47 -19.04
CA ILE A 224 -11.36 -0.57 -19.75
C ILE A 224 -12.78 -0.97 -19.34
N THR A 225 -13.55 0.00 -18.86
CA THR A 225 -14.91 -0.22 -18.36
C THR A 225 -15.84 0.90 -18.81
N GLU A 226 -17.16 0.73 -18.63
CA GLU A 226 -18.17 1.76 -18.90
C GLU A 226 -18.11 2.36 -20.32
N GLY A 227 -17.69 1.57 -21.31
CA GLY A 227 -17.60 2.01 -22.70
C GLY A 227 -18.98 2.35 -23.27
N LYS A 228 -19.14 3.58 -23.75
CA LYS A 228 -20.40 4.11 -24.30
C LYS A 228 -20.11 4.96 -25.53
N ILE A 229 -20.90 4.78 -26.58
CA ILE A 229 -20.92 5.64 -27.76
C ILE A 229 -22.29 6.30 -27.81
N SER A 230 -22.33 7.62 -27.71
CA SER A 230 -23.57 8.40 -27.80
C SER A 230 -23.32 9.64 -28.63
N ASN A 231 -24.16 9.86 -29.65
CA ASN A 231 -23.98 10.93 -30.63
C ASN A 231 -22.57 10.89 -31.24
N ASP A 232 -21.82 11.98 -31.11
CA ASP A 232 -20.46 12.19 -31.58
C ASP A 232 -19.41 11.92 -30.49
N ILE A 233 -19.77 11.24 -29.39
CA ILE A 233 -18.89 11.03 -28.23
C ILE A 233 -18.68 9.54 -27.97
N LEU A 234 -17.41 9.15 -27.94
CA LEU A 234 -16.93 7.90 -27.34
C LEU A 234 -16.42 8.20 -25.94
N SER A 235 -16.94 7.52 -24.93
CA SER A 235 -16.45 7.61 -23.55
C SER A 235 -16.23 6.25 -22.93
N PHE A 236 -15.19 6.12 -22.10
CA PHE A 236 -14.90 4.91 -21.34
C PHE A 236 -14.03 5.25 -20.12
N ASP A 237 -14.11 4.42 -19.09
CA ASP A 237 -13.23 4.48 -17.93
C ASP A 237 -11.96 3.66 -18.21
N LEU A 238 -10.81 4.27 -17.99
CA LEU A 238 -9.50 3.63 -18.07
C LEU A 238 -8.88 3.56 -16.67
N PHE A 239 -8.50 2.36 -16.23
CA PHE A 239 -7.89 2.11 -14.93
C PHE A 239 -6.64 1.24 -15.07
N ARG A 240 -5.54 1.60 -14.40
CA ARG A 240 -4.35 0.75 -14.37
C ARG A 240 -4.28 -0.07 -13.09
N THR A 241 -4.32 -1.39 -13.21
CA THR A 241 -4.38 -2.31 -12.06
C THR A 241 -3.06 -2.99 -11.71
N GLU A 242 -2.13 -3.10 -12.65
CA GLU A 242 -0.87 -3.83 -12.47
C GLU A 242 0.32 -3.07 -13.09
N GLY A 243 1.52 -3.55 -12.76
CA GLY A 243 2.81 -3.07 -13.25
C GLY A 243 3.59 -2.23 -12.24
N VAL A 244 4.75 -1.75 -12.69
CA VAL A 244 5.73 -1.05 -11.85
C VAL A 244 5.16 0.25 -11.29
N ASP A 245 5.36 0.52 -10.01
CA ASP A 245 4.84 1.69 -9.30
C ASP A 245 5.64 2.98 -9.57
N VAL A 246 6.91 2.86 -9.97
CA VAL A 246 7.77 4.01 -10.31
C VAL A 246 7.68 4.47 -11.78
N TYR A 247 6.98 3.73 -12.64
CA TYR A 247 6.84 4.05 -14.07
C TYR A 247 5.39 3.92 -14.55
N GLY A 248 5.03 4.70 -15.57
CA GLY A 248 3.70 4.66 -16.20
C GLY A 248 3.56 3.50 -17.20
N SER A 249 2.31 3.14 -17.53
CA SER A 249 2.03 2.62 -18.86
C SER A 249 2.00 3.80 -19.83
N TRP A 250 2.54 3.61 -21.03
CA TRP A 250 2.59 4.62 -22.09
C TRP A 250 1.72 4.15 -23.23
N VAL A 251 0.48 4.63 -23.23
CA VAL A 251 -0.48 4.30 -24.28
C VAL A 251 -0.13 5.10 -25.52
N ILE A 252 0.10 4.39 -26.63
CA ILE A 252 0.51 4.97 -27.92
C ILE A 252 -0.58 4.85 -28.99
N SER A 253 -1.62 4.06 -28.74
CA SER A 253 -2.75 3.92 -29.67
C SER A 253 -4.04 3.61 -28.94
N VAL A 254 -5.12 4.28 -29.36
CA VAL A 254 -6.50 3.92 -29.01
C VAL A 254 -7.25 3.72 -30.32
N GLU A 255 -7.76 2.52 -30.54
CA GLU A 255 -8.40 2.10 -31.79
C GLU A 255 -9.83 1.65 -31.50
N LEU A 256 -10.77 2.05 -32.35
CA LEU A 256 -12.13 1.50 -32.37
C LEU A 256 -12.32 0.74 -33.69
N SER A 257 -12.68 -0.53 -33.59
CA SER A 257 -12.92 -1.40 -34.75
C SER A 257 -14.35 -1.93 -34.74
N ASN A 258 -14.94 -2.17 -35.91
CA ASN A 258 -16.27 -2.76 -36.04
C ASN A 258 -16.25 -4.29 -35.86
N GLN A 259 -17.40 -4.96 -35.97
CA GLN A 259 -17.50 -6.43 -35.87
C GLN A 259 -16.69 -7.20 -36.93
N GLN A 260 -16.34 -6.55 -38.05
CA GLN A 260 -15.54 -7.14 -39.13
C GLN A 260 -14.03 -6.90 -38.92
N ASN A 261 -13.62 -6.39 -37.75
CA ASN A 261 -12.27 -5.94 -37.43
C ASN A 261 -11.74 -4.81 -38.35
N ASN A 262 -12.62 -4.09 -39.04
CA ASN A 262 -12.22 -2.91 -39.78
C ASN A 262 -12.11 -1.73 -38.81
N THR A 263 -10.96 -1.06 -38.81
CA THR A 263 -10.71 0.13 -38.00
C THR A 263 -11.64 1.25 -38.44
N VAL A 264 -12.47 1.72 -37.49
CA VAL A 264 -13.36 2.87 -37.66
C VAL A 264 -12.61 4.16 -37.44
N ILE A 265 -11.82 4.21 -36.37
CA ILE A 265 -10.97 5.35 -36.02
C ILE A 265 -9.79 4.87 -35.18
N GLN A 266 -8.66 5.55 -35.35
CA GLN A 266 -7.46 5.32 -34.56
C GLN A 266 -6.90 6.66 -34.10
N TYR A 267 -6.68 6.78 -32.79
CA TYR A 267 -5.93 7.86 -32.18
C TYR A 267 -4.48 7.40 -32.04
N SER A 268 -3.58 8.10 -32.74
CA SER A 268 -2.15 7.83 -32.72
C SER A 268 -1.47 8.42 -31.48
N GLN A 269 -0.20 8.08 -31.28
CA GLN A 269 0.62 8.64 -30.21
C GLN A 269 0.65 10.18 -30.21
N LYS A 270 0.55 10.82 -31.37
CA LYS A 270 0.53 12.28 -31.50
C LYS A 270 -0.79 12.87 -31.01
N ASP A 271 -1.89 12.21 -31.32
CA ASP A 271 -3.24 12.62 -30.90
C ASP A 271 -3.41 12.43 -29.39
N LEU A 272 -2.84 11.35 -28.84
CA LEU A 272 -2.86 11.06 -27.41
C LEU A 272 -1.99 12.03 -26.60
N ALA A 273 -0.87 12.48 -27.17
CA ALA A 273 0.00 13.49 -26.57
C ALA A 273 -0.59 14.91 -26.61
N SER A 274 -1.59 15.17 -27.47
CA SER A 274 -2.26 16.48 -27.60
C SER A 274 -3.59 16.57 -26.87
N LEU A 275 -3.99 15.52 -26.12
CA LEU A 275 -5.23 15.53 -25.34
C LEU A 275 -5.24 16.64 -24.30
N THR A 276 -6.43 17.19 -24.05
CA THR A 276 -6.66 18.26 -23.08
C THR A 276 -7.44 17.75 -21.86
N ASN A 277 -7.61 18.60 -20.85
CA ASN A 277 -8.40 18.27 -19.65
C ASN A 277 -9.87 17.96 -19.96
N GLU A 278 -10.40 18.41 -21.12
CA GLU A 278 -11.76 18.04 -21.56
C GLU A 278 -11.86 16.57 -21.97
N ASN A 279 -10.73 15.96 -22.37
CA ASN A 279 -10.67 14.57 -22.79
C ASN A 279 -10.43 13.61 -21.62
N ILE A 280 -9.94 14.10 -20.48
CA ILE A 280 -9.46 13.26 -19.38
C ILE A 280 -10.03 13.77 -18.06
N LEU A 281 -11.06 13.10 -17.55
CA LEU A 281 -11.62 13.38 -16.23
C LEU A 281 -11.07 12.37 -15.21
N ASN A 282 -10.05 12.78 -14.46
CA ASN A 282 -9.41 11.93 -13.45
C ASN A 282 -10.29 11.77 -12.21
N TYR A 283 -10.43 10.54 -11.72
CA TYR A 283 -11.19 10.22 -10.51
C TYR A 283 -10.34 10.36 -9.24
N TYR A 284 -9.04 10.10 -9.32
CA TYR A 284 -8.17 9.96 -8.16
C TYR A 284 -6.99 10.94 -8.21
N VAL A 285 -6.25 11.04 -7.09
CA VAL A 285 -5.04 11.88 -6.96
C VAL A 285 -3.99 11.59 -8.05
N ALA A 286 -3.68 10.31 -8.32
CA ALA A 286 -2.80 9.96 -9.44
C ALA A 286 -3.52 10.17 -10.78
N LYS A 287 -2.97 11.07 -11.60
CA LYS A 287 -3.62 11.54 -12.85
C LYS A 287 -3.08 10.84 -14.08
N ILE A 288 -3.99 10.33 -14.90
CA ILE A 288 -3.76 10.09 -16.33
C ILE A 288 -3.59 11.44 -17.01
N LYS A 289 -2.53 11.58 -17.81
CA LYS A 289 -2.19 12.85 -18.46
C LYS A 289 -1.45 12.63 -19.79
N PRO A 290 -1.58 13.57 -20.75
CA PRO A 290 -0.73 13.55 -21.94
C PRO A 290 0.75 13.68 -21.52
N GLY A 291 1.57 12.81 -22.09
CA GLY A 291 3.02 12.91 -22.07
C GLY A 291 3.53 13.45 -23.41
N LYS A 292 4.86 13.60 -23.53
CA LYS A 292 5.48 14.16 -24.74
C LYS A 292 5.22 13.32 -26.01
N HIS A 293 5.08 12.00 -25.86
CA HIS A 293 4.99 11.04 -26.97
C HIS A 293 3.93 9.96 -26.75
N SER A 294 3.07 10.09 -25.74
CA SER A 294 2.10 9.06 -25.36
C SER A 294 1.12 9.60 -24.33
N LEU A 295 0.07 8.86 -24.04
CA LEU A 295 -0.75 9.07 -22.85
C LEU A 295 -0.14 8.29 -21.67
N VAL A 296 0.21 9.00 -20.60
CA VAL A 296 0.82 8.41 -19.40
C VAL A 296 -0.28 7.94 -18.45
N VAL A 297 -0.25 6.66 -18.09
CA VAL A 297 -1.19 6.04 -17.14
C VAL A 297 -0.41 5.51 -15.92
N PRO A 298 -0.34 6.28 -14.81
CA PRO A 298 0.28 5.84 -13.57
C PRO A 298 -0.44 4.65 -12.92
N LEU A 299 0.26 3.90 -12.07
CA LEU A 299 -0.34 2.75 -11.37
C LEU A 299 -1.50 3.23 -10.49
N GLY A 300 -2.64 2.55 -10.55
CA GLY A 300 -3.81 2.91 -9.78
C GLY A 300 -4.45 4.25 -10.17
N ALA A 301 -4.02 4.88 -11.26
CA ALA A 301 -4.71 6.03 -11.84
C ALA A 301 -5.97 5.54 -12.58
N LYS A 302 -7.08 6.26 -12.38
CA LYS A 302 -8.34 6.02 -13.07
C LYS A 302 -8.86 7.33 -13.65
N ALA A 303 -9.26 7.32 -14.92
CA ALA A 303 -9.90 8.47 -15.54
C ALA A 303 -11.01 8.04 -16.51
N LYS A 304 -12.00 8.90 -16.67
CA LYS A 304 -12.94 8.83 -17.79
C LYS A 304 -12.32 9.52 -18.99
N MET A 305 -12.13 8.75 -20.04
CA MET A 305 -11.62 9.21 -21.33
C MET A 305 -12.80 9.62 -22.21
N ILE A 306 -12.70 10.77 -22.86
CA ILE A 306 -13.74 11.35 -23.71
C ILE A 306 -13.14 11.77 -25.04
N PHE A 307 -13.64 11.16 -26.11
CA PHE A 307 -13.23 11.44 -27.48
C PHE A 307 -14.43 11.91 -28.29
N LYS A 308 -14.34 13.11 -28.86
CA LYS A 308 -15.37 13.68 -29.73
C LYS A 308 -14.96 13.50 -31.18
N ASN A 309 -15.83 12.91 -32.00
CA ASN A 309 -15.63 12.78 -33.43
C ASN A 309 -16.96 12.52 -34.16
N GLN A 310 -17.20 13.21 -35.28
CA GLN A 310 -18.41 13.05 -36.09
C GLN A 310 -18.61 11.63 -36.63
N VAL A 311 -17.52 10.87 -36.81
CA VAL A 311 -17.57 9.46 -37.23
C VAL A 311 -18.46 8.65 -36.28
N PHE A 312 -18.46 8.96 -34.97
CA PHE A 312 -19.26 8.24 -33.99
C PHE A 312 -20.76 8.40 -34.22
N SER A 313 -21.24 9.55 -34.70
CA SER A 313 -22.67 9.78 -34.99
C SER A 313 -23.17 8.88 -36.11
N ASN A 314 -22.33 8.66 -37.13
CA ASN A 314 -22.66 7.93 -38.35
C ASN A 314 -22.51 6.40 -38.19
N LEU A 315 -22.06 5.92 -37.02
CA LEU A 315 -21.96 4.49 -36.75
C LEU A 315 -23.35 3.84 -36.67
N SER A 316 -23.52 2.74 -37.40
CA SER A 316 -24.69 1.88 -37.29
C SER A 316 -24.81 1.30 -35.87
N LYS A 317 -26.03 0.91 -35.48
CA LYS A 317 -26.20 0.15 -34.24
C LYS A 317 -25.45 -1.18 -34.34
N GLY A 318 -24.75 -1.55 -33.28
CA GLY A 318 -23.89 -2.73 -33.30
C GLY A 318 -22.85 -2.73 -32.20
N THR A 319 -22.03 -3.77 -32.22
CA THR A 319 -20.92 -3.94 -31.27
C THR A 319 -19.62 -3.44 -31.89
N TYR A 320 -18.85 -2.70 -31.10
CA TYR A 320 -17.55 -2.15 -31.46
C TYR A 320 -16.50 -2.62 -30.47
N THR A 321 -15.31 -2.93 -30.96
CA THR A 321 -14.17 -3.30 -30.12
C THR A 321 -13.28 -2.08 -29.93
N LEU A 322 -13.15 -1.61 -28.70
CA LEU A 322 -12.15 -0.63 -28.30
C LEU A 322 -10.87 -1.37 -27.95
N LYS A 323 -9.74 -0.98 -28.54
CA LYS A 323 -8.41 -1.53 -28.27
C LYS A 323 -7.45 -0.43 -27.87
N ILE A 324 -6.74 -0.64 -26.76
CA ILE A 324 -5.71 0.27 -26.26
C ILE A 324 -4.38 -0.44 -26.30
N THR A 325 -3.36 0.19 -26.87
CA THR A 325 -2.02 -0.38 -27.04
C THR A 325 -0.98 0.43 -26.28
N ASP A 326 -0.20 -0.25 -25.45
CA ASP A 326 0.97 0.27 -24.75
C ASP A 326 2.24 0.17 -25.60
N ILE A 327 3.23 1.01 -25.32
CA ILE A 327 4.51 1.05 -26.03
C ILE A 327 5.28 -0.28 -26.00
N SER A 328 5.04 -1.13 -24.99
CA SER A 328 5.59 -2.49 -24.92
C SER A 328 4.99 -3.47 -25.95
N GLY A 329 3.94 -3.06 -26.66
CA GLY A 329 3.15 -3.92 -27.56
C GLY A 329 2.02 -4.67 -26.87
N ALA A 330 1.90 -4.60 -25.55
CA ALA A 330 0.74 -5.10 -24.83
C ALA A 330 -0.52 -4.31 -25.23
N PHE A 331 -1.66 -5.00 -25.30
CA PHE A 331 -2.93 -4.38 -25.63
C PHE A 331 -4.09 -4.95 -24.82
N TRP A 332 -5.11 -4.13 -24.60
CA TRP A 332 -6.33 -4.48 -23.89
C TRP A 332 -7.54 -4.10 -24.72
N THR A 333 -8.60 -4.90 -24.63
CA THR A 333 -9.81 -4.70 -25.44
C THR A 333 -11.06 -4.61 -24.58
N HIS A 334 -12.07 -3.91 -25.08
CA HIS A 334 -13.37 -3.81 -24.46
C HIS A 334 -14.46 -3.71 -25.54
N GLN A 335 -15.56 -4.43 -25.34
CA GLN A 335 -16.70 -4.39 -26.24
C GLN A 335 -17.65 -3.27 -25.83
N ILE A 336 -18.05 -2.47 -26.81
CA ILE A 336 -18.98 -1.34 -26.63
C ILE A 336 -20.18 -1.60 -27.53
N THR A 337 -21.39 -1.47 -26.98
CA THR A 337 -22.63 -1.58 -27.76
C THR A 337 -23.21 -0.19 -27.98
N LYS A 338 -23.52 0.14 -29.24
CA LYS A 338 -24.18 1.39 -29.64
C LYS A 338 -25.63 1.16 -30.02
#